data_AF-A0A1F5HLX1-F1
#
_entry.id   AF-A0A1F5HLX1-F1
#
_cell.length_a   1.000
_cell.length_b   1.000
_cell.length_c   1.000
_cell.angle_alpha   90.00
_cell.angle_beta   90.00
_cell.angle_gamma   90.00
#
_symmetry.space_group_name_H-M   'P 1'
#
loop_
_entity.id
_entity.type
_entity.pdbx_description
1 polymer ?
#
loop_
_entity_poly.entity_id
_entity_poly.type
_entity_poly.pdbx_seq_one_letter_code
_entity_poly.pdbx_strand_id
1 'polypeptide(L)'
;MKRTLLIAVIVLPVLFLILGARRYIYSAYQHAGARFGINFNNIATGDYVKYIKSQTGEFEADQRAQFLNRLVGFKDRVSTQRADILGEATQPKGEKWIEVDLSDQKLYMKEGDTTAGSFLISSGKWAPTPQGQWRIWTKLRYTRMMGGSKALGTYYNLPNVPYTMYYDRGYGIHGAYWHNNFGNPMSHGCINMKPEEAGIVFRWADIGTKVIVHI
;
A
#
# COMPACT_ATOMS: atom_id res chain seq x y z
N MET A 1 9.87 35.50 37.07
CA MET A 1 8.63 35.24 36.28
C MET A 1 8.72 35.45 34.76
N LYS A 2 9.83 35.93 34.15
CA LYS A 2 9.85 36.26 32.70
C LYS A 2 10.59 35.28 31.77
N ARG A 3 11.35 34.30 32.27
CA ARG A 3 12.13 33.37 31.42
C ARG A 3 11.38 32.10 31.01
N THR A 4 10.41 31.65 31.80
CA THR A 4 9.63 30.43 31.52
C THR A 4 8.56 30.63 30.44
N LEU A 5 8.05 31.87 30.30
CA LEU A 5 7.01 32.22 29.32
C LEU A 5 7.57 32.36 27.88
N LEU A 6 8.84 32.77 27.75
CA LEU A 6 9.49 32.99 26.44
C LEU A 6 9.81 31.68 25.70
N ILE A 7 10.09 30.61 26.46
CA ILE A 7 10.35 29.27 25.90
C ILE A 7 9.06 28.69 25.30
N ALA A 8 7.90 28.94 25.90
CA ALA A 8 6.61 28.46 25.41
C ALA A 8 6.13 29.18 24.13
N VAL A 9 6.53 30.44 23.92
CA VAL A 9 6.05 31.26 22.77
C VAL A 9 6.92 31.12 21.52
N ILE A 10 8.17 30.65 21.65
CA ILE A 10 9.08 30.47 20.51
C ILE A 10 9.31 28.99 20.19
N VAL A 11 9.44 28.12 21.19
CA VAL A 11 9.77 26.71 20.93
C VAL A 11 8.57 25.93 20.40
N LEU A 12 7.36 26.16 20.91
CA LEU A 12 6.15 25.47 20.44
C LEU A 12 5.77 25.79 18.98
N PRO A 13 5.77 27.05 18.51
CA PRO A 13 5.51 27.34 17.10
C PRO A 13 6.66 26.91 16.17
N VAL A 14 7.92 26.91 16.62
CA VAL A 14 9.03 26.33 15.83
C VAL A 14 8.91 24.80 15.75
N LEU A 15 8.48 24.12 16.81
CA LEU A 15 8.21 22.68 16.80
C LEU A 15 6.99 22.33 15.92
N PHE A 16 5.95 23.17 15.92
CA PHE A 16 4.79 23.06 15.04
C PHE A 16 5.12 23.37 13.58
N LEU A 17 6.01 24.34 13.32
CA LEU A 17 6.58 24.61 12.00
C LEU A 17 7.42 23.43 11.52
N ILE A 18 8.22 22.78 12.37
CA ILE A 18 9.01 21.60 12.00
C ILE A 18 8.10 20.39 11.70
N LEU A 19 7.04 20.15 12.48
CA LEU A 19 6.11 19.04 12.26
C LEU A 19 5.16 19.28 11.07
N GLY A 20 4.65 20.50 10.92
CA GLY A 20 3.81 20.93 9.80
C GLY A 20 4.58 21.04 8.49
N ALA A 21 5.80 21.58 8.53
CA ALA A 21 6.69 21.62 7.37
C ALA A 21 7.11 20.22 6.95
N ARG A 22 7.31 19.25 7.86
CA ARG A 22 7.67 17.87 7.47
C ARG A 22 6.65 17.23 6.52
N ARG A 23 5.35 17.46 6.74
CA ARG A 23 4.27 16.97 5.87
C ARG A 23 4.21 17.73 4.53
N TYR A 24 4.44 19.05 4.56
CA TYR A 24 4.43 19.90 3.37
C TYR A 24 5.66 19.67 2.47
N ILE A 25 6.84 19.57 3.08
CA ILE A 25 8.10 19.13 2.50
C ILE A 25 7.90 17.78 1.84
N TYR A 26 7.27 16.81 2.50
CA TYR A 26 7.06 15.49 1.92
C TYR A 26 6.25 15.53 0.61
N SER A 27 5.10 16.22 0.62
CA SER A 27 4.28 16.40 -0.58
C SER A 27 5.03 17.15 -1.68
N ALA A 28 5.73 18.23 -1.31
CA ALA A 28 6.54 19.03 -2.23
C ALA A 28 7.72 18.24 -2.81
N TYR A 29 8.37 17.36 -2.03
CA TYR A 29 9.48 16.53 -2.47
C TYR A 29 9.02 15.38 -3.36
N GLN A 30 7.85 14.78 -3.10
CA GLN A 30 7.29 13.77 -4.01
C GLN A 30 6.78 14.41 -5.30
N HIS A 31 6.17 15.60 -5.24
CA HIS A 31 5.75 16.33 -6.44
C HIS A 31 6.94 16.85 -7.26
N ALA A 32 7.95 17.42 -6.61
CA ALA A 32 9.20 17.82 -7.27
C ALA A 32 9.94 16.58 -7.79
N GLY A 33 10.08 15.55 -6.97
CA GLY A 33 10.72 14.29 -7.33
C GLY A 33 10.03 13.60 -8.52
N ALA A 34 8.71 13.51 -8.54
CA ALA A 34 7.95 13.00 -9.68
C ALA A 34 8.14 13.86 -10.94
N ARG A 35 8.22 15.19 -10.81
CA ARG A 35 8.53 16.11 -11.94
C ARG A 35 9.96 15.98 -12.45
N PHE A 36 10.91 15.54 -11.61
CA PHE A 36 12.33 15.40 -11.95
C PHE A 36 12.80 13.93 -12.03
N GLY A 37 11.89 12.96 -11.99
CA GLY A 37 12.22 11.52 -12.01
C GLY A 37 12.95 10.99 -10.77
N ILE A 38 12.99 11.74 -9.65
CA ILE A 38 13.60 11.34 -8.38
C ILE A 38 12.54 10.61 -7.54
N ASN A 39 12.71 9.30 -7.39
CA ASN A 39 11.82 8.50 -6.56
C ASN A 39 12.41 8.31 -5.15
N PHE A 40 11.84 9.01 -4.17
CA PHE A 40 12.20 8.85 -2.75
C PHE A 40 11.62 7.58 -2.11
N ASN A 41 10.88 6.80 -2.90
CA ASN A 41 10.44 5.46 -2.57
C ASN A 41 11.06 4.46 -3.57
N ASN A 42 11.99 3.63 -3.13
CA ASN A 42 12.75 2.75 -4.03
C ASN A 42 11.92 1.65 -4.73
N ILE A 43 10.61 1.55 -4.46
CA ILE A 43 9.74 0.49 -4.99
C ILE A 43 9.63 0.46 -6.52
N ALA A 44 9.86 1.58 -7.21
CA ALA A 44 9.81 1.63 -8.69
C ALA A 44 11.17 1.34 -9.36
N THR A 45 12.21 1.02 -8.59
CA THR A 45 13.55 0.75 -9.14
C THR A 45 13.66 -0.65 -9.72
N GLY A 46 14.56 -0.84 -10.69
CA GLY A 46 14.85 -2.16 -11.25
C GLY A 46 15.40 -3.13 -10.20
N ASP A 47 16.18 -2.64 -9.24
CA ASP A 47 16.72 -3.46 -8.17
C ASP A 47 15.65 -3.90 -7.16
N TYR A 48 14.64 -3.06 -6.89
CA TYR A 48 13.49 -3.50 -6.10
C TYR A 48 12.68 -4.58 -6.82
N VAL A 49 12.54 -4.49 -8.15
CA VAL A 49 11.90 -5.56 -8.94
C VAL A 49 12.70 -6.86 -8.87
N LYS A 50 14.04 -6.79 -8.97
CA LYS A 50 14.90 -7.98 -8.76
C LYS A 50 14.72 -8.55 -7.35
N TYR A 51 14.66 -7.69 -6.33
CA TYR A 51 14.40 -8.11 -4.96
C TYR A 51 13.05 -8.84 -4.83
N ILE A 52 11.96 -8.31 -5.40
CA ILE A 52 10.66 -9.01 -5.42
C ILE A 52 10.79 -10.38 -6.07
N LYS A 53 11.45 -10.47 -7.23
CA LYS A 53 11.66 -11.74 -7.96
C LYS A 53 12.50 -12.76 -7.19
N SER A 54 13.32 -12.32 -6.24
CA SER A 54 14.13 -13.20 -5.40
C SER A 54 13.38 -13.78 -4.20
N GLN A 55 12.19 -13.26 -3.89
CA GLN A 55 11.41 -13.73 -2.75
C GLN A 55 10.70 -15.04 -3.07
N THR A 56 10.62 -15.92 -2.07
CA THR A 56 10.01 -17.26 -2.22
C THR A 56 8.49 -17.22 -2.22
N GLY A 57 7.87 -16.17 -1.66
CA GLY A 57 6.43 -16.13 -1.43
C GLY A 57 6.00 -16.86 -0.15
N GLU A 58 6.93 -17.48 0.56
CA GLU A 58 6.71 -18.27 1.76
C GLU A 58 6.74 -17.43 3.04
N PHE A 59 6.15 -17.97 4.09
CA PHE A 59 6.11 -17.33 5.39
C PHE A 59 7.50 -17.24 6.03
N GLU A 60 7.85 -16.04 6.51
CA GLU A 60 9.09 -15.78 7.25
C GLU A 60 8.86 -15.87 8.75
N ALA A 61 9.72 -16.59 9.47
CA ALA A 61 9.66 -16.69 10.93
C ALA A 61 9.97 -15.35 11.64
N ASP A 62 10.75 -14.47 11.01
CA ASP A 62 11.06 -13.15 11.57
C ASP A 62 9.90 -12.18 11.37
N GLN A 63 9.14 -11.98 12.45
CA GLN A 63 7.95 -11.13 12.48
C GLN A 63 8.22 -9.72 13.04
N ARG A 64 9.48 -9.27 13.12
CA ARG A 64 9.82 -7.93 13.62
C ARG A 64 9.42 -6.84 12.60
N ALA A 65 8.13 -6.49 12.60
CA ALA A 65 7.57 -5.50 11.71
C ALA A 65 7.79 -4.07 12.23
N GLN A 66 8.14 -3.17 11.32
CA GLN A 66 8.28 -1.74 11.55
C GLN A 66 7.45 -0.95 10.55
N PHE A 67 6.69 0.03 11.04
CA PHE A 67 5.94 0.97 10.23
C PHE A 67 6.10 2.38 10.82
N LEU A 68 6.48 3.35 9.99
CA LEU A 68 6.74 4.74 10.40
C LEU A 68 7.75 4.85 11.56
N ASN A 69 8.87 4.13 11.43
CA ASN A 69 9.91 3.98 12.45
C ASN A 69 9.46 3.33 13.78
N ARG A 70 8.26 2.73 13.85
CA ARG A 70 7.74 2.11 15.08
C ARG A 70 7.54 0.63 14.89
N LEU A 71 7.83 -0.16 15.93
CA LEU A 71 7.47 -1.57 15.95
C LEU A 71 5.95 -1.70 15.89
N VAL A 72 5.47 -2.61 15.06
CA VAL A 72 4.05 -2.96 14.93
C VAL A 72 3.90 -4.46 15.11
N GLY A 73 2.80 -4.87 15.73
CA GLY A 73 2.49 -6.28 15.88
C GLY A 73 2.16 -6.90 14.53
N PHE A 74 2.77 -8.04 14.23
CA PHE A 74 2.27 -8.92 13.19
C PHE A 74 1.01 -9.62 13.71
N LYS A 75 -0.09 -9.53 12.94
CA LYS A 75 -1.29 -10.31 13.23
C LYS A 75 -1.61 -11.09 11.96
N ASP A 76 -1.33 -12.39 11.99
CA ASP A 76 -1.75 -13.27 10.91
C ASP A 76 -3.28 -13.37 10.94
N ARG A 77 -3.94 -12.55 10.12
CA ARG A 77 -5.37 -12.64 9.85
C ARG A 77 -5.61 -13.28 8.48
N VAL A 78 -4.76 -14.22 8.08
CA VAL A 78 -4.98 -15.06 6.89
C VAL A 78 -6.21 -15.92 7.18
N SER A 79 -7.34 -15.33 6.81
CA SER A 79 -8.68 -15.87 6.95
C SER A 79 -8.74 -17.28 6.38
N THR A 80 -8.94 -18.24 7.28
CA THR A 80 -9.48 -19.59 6.99
C THR A 80 -10.95 -19.54 6.57
N GLN A 81 -11.57 -18.35 6.53
CA GLN A 81 -12.93 -18.15 6.07
C GLN A 81 -12.94 -18.08 4.54
N ARG A 82 -13.48 -19.13 3.92
CA ARG A 82 -14.07 -19.03 2.59
C ARG A 82 -15.21 -18.02 2.70
N ALA A 83 -14.97 -16.79 2.25
CA ALA A 83 -16.08 -15.93 1.85
C ALA A 83 -16.58 -16.51 0.53
N ASP A 84 -17.87 -16.80 0.43
CA ASP A 84 -18.48 -17.17 -0.84
C ASP A 84 -18.33 -16.00 -1.80
N ILE A 85 -17.32 -16.08 -2.66
CA ILE A 85 -17.13 -15.10 -3.73
C ILE A 85 -18.19 -15.46 -4.77
N LEU A 86 -19.09 -14.52 -5.07
CA LEU A 86 -20.17 -14.70 -6.05
C LEU A 86 -19.68 -15.16 -7.44
N GLY A 87 -18.38 -15.09 -7.72
CA GLY A 87 -17.71 -15.52 -8.95
C GLY A 87 -16.67 -16.66 -8.82
N GLU A 88 -16.54 -17.35 -7.68
CA GLU A 88 -15.62 -18.50 -7.55
C GLU A 88 -16.21 -19.81 -8.10
N ALA A 89 -17.54 -19.90 -8.24
CA ALA A 89 -18.27 -21.10 -8.67
C ALA A 89 -19.10 -20.94 -9.96
N THR A 90 -19.04 -19.79 -10.65
CA THR A 90 -19.79 -19.56 -11.89
C THR A 90 -18.90 -19.52 -13.12
N GLN A 91 -19.43 -19.97 -14.26
CA GLN A 91 -18.78 -19.86 -15.57
C GLN A 91 -18.30 -18.41 -15.80
N PRO A 92 -17.10 -18.19 -16.38
CA PRO A 92 -16.57 -16.84 -16.59
C PRO A 92 -17.60 -15.95 -17.30
N LYS A 93 -17.99 -14.84 -16.67
CA LYS A 93 -19.00 -13.91 -17.23
C LYS A 93 -18.41 -12.83 -18.15
N GLY A 94 -17.12 -12.91 -18.47
CA GLY A 94 -16.41 -11.96 -19.31
C GLY A 94 -14.97 -11.72 -18.86
N GLU A 95 -14.35 -10.64 -19.36
CA GLU A 95 -13.03 -10.21 -18.90
C GLU A 95 -13.09 -9.83 -17.42
N LYS A 96 -12.07 -10.27 -16.65
CA LYS A 96 -11.87 -9.86 -15.25
C LYS A 96 -10.87 -8.71 -15.16
N TRP A 97 -11.20 -7.68 -14.39
CA TRP A 97 -10.25 -6.63 -14.03
C TRP A 97 -10.50 -6.07 -12.64
N ILE A 98 -9.44 -5.52 -12.06
CA ILE A 98 -9.49 -4.76 -10.83
C ILE A 98 -9.55 -3.29 -11.21
N GLU A 99 -10.53 -2.58 -10.67
CA GLU A 99 -10.66 -1.14 -10.81
C GLU A 99 -10.44 -0.48 -9.45
N VAL A 100 -9.65 0.59 -9.41
CA VAL A 100 -9.26 1.31 -8.20
C VAL A 100 -9.60 2.76 -8.40
N ASP A 101 -10.52 3.24 -7.58
CA ASP A 101 -10.93 4.63 -7.51
C ASP A 101 -10.21 5.29 -6.32
N LEU A 102 -9.31 6.22 -6.64
CA LEU A 102 -8.52 6.94 -5.65
C LEU A 102 -9.30 8.08 -4.98
N SER A 103 -10.35 8.63 -5.60
CA SER A 103 -11.17 9.67 -4.98
C SER A 103 -12.09 9.07 -3.90
N ASP A 104 -12.65 7.90 -4.18
CA ASP A 104 -13.51 7.16 -3.25
C ASP A 104 -12.75 6.23 -2.29
N GLN A 105 -11.44 6.03 -2.51
CA GLN A 105 -10.62 5.05 -1.80
C GLN A 105 -11.26 3.65 -1.81
N LYS A 106 -11.66 3.19 -3.00
CA LYS A 106 -12.29 1.89 -3.22
C LYS A 106 -11.60 1.07 -4.29
N LEU A 107 -11.70 -0.24 -4.13
CA LEU A 107 -11.36 -1.24 -5.13
C LEU A 107 -12.62 -2.00 -5.53
N TYR A 108 -12.79 -2.25 -6.82
CA TYR A 108 -13.86 -3.04 -7.40
C TYR A 108 -13.29 -4.23 -8.16
N MET A 109 -13.86 -5.41 -7.92
CA MET A 109 -13.62 -6.60 -8.74
C MET A 109 -14.66 -6.64 -9.84
N LYS A 110 -14.26 -6.40 -11.08
CA LYS A 110 -15.15 -6.32 -12.24
C LYS A 110 -15.04 -7.59 -13.07
N GLU A 111 -16.17 -8.11 -13.52
CA GLU A 111 -16.26 -9.30 -14.38
C GLU A 111 -17.41 -9.12 -15.38
N GLY A 112 -17.05 -8.88 -16.65
CA GLY A 112 -18.02 -8.46 -17.66
C GLY A 112 -18.79 -7.22 -17.19
N ASP A 113 -20.11 -7.28 -17.24
CA ASP A 113 -21.00 -6.19 -16.81
C ASP A 113 -21.30 -6.20 -15.30
N THR A 114 -20.66 -7.08 -14.53
CA THR A 114 -20.96 -7.27 -13.11
C THR A 114 -19.80 -6.84 -12.20
N THR A 115 -20.14 -6.39 -10.98
CA THR A 115 -19.15 -6.15 -9.92
C THR A 115 -19.22 -7.31 -8.93
N ALA A 116 -18.19 -8.16 -8.92
CA ALA A 116 -18.08 -9.33 -8.06
C ALA A 116 -17.75 -9.00 -6.60
N GLY A 117 -17.20 -7.81 -6.33
CA GLY A 117 -16.86 -7.34 -4.99
C GLY A 117 -16.43 -5.88 -4.97
N SER A 118 -16.56 -5.23 -3.80
CA SER A 118 -16.11 -3.87 -3.57
C SER A 118 -15.56 -3.73 -2.14
N PHE A 119 -14.40 -3.09 -2.00
CA PHE A 119 -13.70 -2.96 -0.72
C PHE A 119 -13.11 -1.57 -0.55
N LEU A 120 -13.04 -1.12 0.71
CA LEU A 120 -12.27 0.07 1.04
C LEU A 120 -10.77 -0.22 0.92
N ILE A 121 -10.02 0.75 0.41
CA ILE A 121 -8.56 0.67 0.32
C ILE A 121 -7.90 1.85 1.01
N SER A 122 -6.58 1.76 1.17
CA SER A 122 -5.75 2.92 1.49
C SER A 122 -4.65 3.06 0.45
N SER A 123 -4.73 4.13 -0.34
CA SER A 123 -3.73 4.44 -1.35
C SER A 123 -2.56 5.28 -0.78
N GLY A 124 -1.72 5.77 -1.68
CA GLY A 124 -0.52 6.53 -1.41
C GLY A 124 -0.71 7.82 -0.62
N LYS A 125 -0.19 7.86 0.62
CA LYS A 125 -0.06 9.07 1.45
C LYS A 125 1.35 9.64 1.41
N TRP A 126 2.34 8.76 1.51
CA TRP A 126 3.76 9.10 1.44
C TRP A 126 4.37 8.74 0.08
N ALA A 127 3.60 8.34 -0.90
CA ALA A 127 4.01 8.46 -2.30
C ALA A 127 2.73 8.30 -3.08
N PRO A 128 2.52 9.06 -4.17
CA PRO A 128 1.30 8.91 -4.95
C PRO A 128 1.20 7.47 -5.46
N THR A 129 -0.02 6.91 -5.41
CA THR A 129 -0.35 5.74 -6.22
C THR A 129 -0.49 6.22 -7.66
N PRO A 130 0.27 5.68 -8.62
CA PRO A 130 0.19 6.13 -10.01
C PRO A 130 -1.17 5.76 -10.60
N GLN A 131 -1.71 6.65 -11.43
CA GLN A 131 -2.89 6.39 -12.26
C GLN A 131 -2.47 5.75 -13.57
N GLY A 132 -3.30 4.88 -14.13
CA GLY A 132 -2.99 4.18 -15.36
C GLY A 132 -3.58 2.78 -15.42
N GLN A 133 -3.11 2.01 -16.38
CA GLN A 133 -3.54 0.65 -16.62
C GLN A 133 -2.35 -0.28 -16.70
N TRP A 134 -2.41 -1.37 -15.94
CA TRP A 134 -1.37 -2.37 -15.87
C TRP A 134 -1.98 -3.77 -15.81
N ARG A 135 -1.11 -4.77 -15.70
CA ARG A 135 -1.50 -6.16 -15.44
C ARG A 135 -0.70 -6.68 -14.26
N ILE A 136 -1.34 -7.51 -13.44
CA ILE A 136 -0.64 -8.21 -12.37
C ILE A 136 0.47 -9.06 -12.99
N TRP A 137 1.72 -8.79 -12.63
CA TRP A 137 2.88 -9.50 -13.19
C TRP A 137 3.41 -10.58 -12.25
N THR A 138 3.13 -10.48 -10.94
CA THR A 138 3.39 -11.57 -9.99
C THR A 138 2.47 -11.49 -8.78
N LYS A 139 2.31 -12.64 -8.12
CA LYS A 139 1.51 -12.83 -6.92
C LYS A 139 2.36 -13.56 -5.88
N LEU A 140 2.44 -13.01 -4.67
CA LEU A 140 3.14 -13.62 -3.54
C LEU A 140 2.19 -13.76 -2.35
N ARG A 141 2.08 -14.98 -1.80
CA ARG A 141 1.23 -15.21 -0.62
C ARG A 141 1.75 -14.43 0.58
N TYR A 142 3.06 -14.42 0.78
CA TYR A 142 3.75 -13.57 1.74
C TYR A 142 4.95 -12.90 1.07
N THR A 143 5.22 -11.64 1.38
CA THR A 143 6.39 -10.91 0.90
C THR A 143 6.89 -9.97 1.98
N ARG A 144 8.20 -9.79 2.08
CA ARG A 144 8.78 -8.73 2.90
C ARG A 144 8.91 -7.46 2.07
N MET A 145 8.27 -6.39 2.55
CA MET A 145 8.36 -5.06 1.94
C MET A 145 9.20 -4.13 2.81
N MET A 146 10.17 -3.46 2.20
CA MET A 146 11.03 -2.48 2.87
C MET A 146 11.12 -1.20 2.04
N GLY A 147 11.15 -0.05 2.70
CA GLY A 147 11.26 1.22 2.02
C GLY A 147 11.01 2.41 2.94
N GLY A 148 10.65 3.54 2.34
CA GLY A 148 10.51 4.81 3.05
C GLY A 148 11.84 5.35 3.58
N SER A 149 11.77 6.35 4.47
CA SER A 149 12.96 7.02 5.00
C SER A 149 12.92 7.17 6.52
N LYS A 150 13.98 6.71 7.19
CA LYS A 150 14.12 6.85 8.64
C LYS A 150 14.19 8.32 9.05
N ALA A 151 14.94 9.13 8.28
CA ALA A 151 15.05 10.58 8.51
C ALA A 151 13.70 11.29 8.38
N LEU A 152 12.85 10.85 7.44
CA LEU A 152 11.51 11.42 7.25
C LEU A 152 10.44 10.79 8.16
N GLY A 153 10.77 9.75 8.92
CA GLY A 153 9.82 9.08 9.81
C GLY A 153 8.85 8.17 9.08
N THR A 154 9.17 7.80 7.84
CA THR A 154 8.31 7.01 6.94
C THR A 154 8.86 5.62 6.69
N TYR A 155 9.99 5.25 7.31
CA TYR A 155 10.60 3.94 7.10
C TYR A 155 9.66 2.81 7.51
N TYR A 156 9.67 1.76 6.71
CA TYR A 156 8.99 0.52 7.00
C TYR A 156 9.87 -0.69 6.65
N ASN A 157 9.72 -1.74 7.44
CA ASN A 157 10.21 -3.08 7.18
C ASN A 157 9.13 -4.05 7.65
N LEU A 158 8.39 -4.61 6.71
CA LEU A 158 7.16 -5.34 6.94
C LEU A 158 7.35 -6.76 6.43
N PRO A 159 7.69 -7.73 7.30
CA PRO A 159 7.68 -9.14 6.93
C PRO A 159 6.26 -9.65 6.70
N ASN A 160 6.11 -10.70 5.89
CA ASN A 160 4.84 -11.41 5.72
C ASN A 160 3.65 -10.53 5.30
N VAL A 161 3.88 -9.53 4.46
CA VAL A 161 2.80 -8.76 3.83
C VAL A 161 1.95 -9.74 3.01
N PRO A 162 0.69 -9.99 3.38
CA PRO A 162 -0.06 -11.10 2.82
C PRO A 162 -0.73 -10.73 1.50
N TYR A 163 -0.92 -11.73 0.64
CA TYR A 163 -1.75 -11.66 -0.56
C TYR A 163 -1.35 -10.53 -1.52
N THR A 164 -0.05 -10.40 -1.77
CA THR A 164 0.47 -9.31 -2.59
C THR A 164 0.35 -9.63 -4.08
N MET A 165 -0.23 -8.70 -4.83
CA MET A 165 -0.35 -8.72 -6.29
C MET A 165 0.36 -7.48 -6.85
N TYR A 166 1.57 -7.64 -7.39
CA TYR A 166 2.30 -6.53 -8.00
C TYR A 166 1.84 -6.33 -9.45
N TYR A 167 1.60 -5.09 -9.84
CA TYR A 167 1.08 -4.73 -11.17
C TYR A 167 1.94 -3.72 -11.93
N ASP A 168 2.69 -2.86 -11.22
CA ASP A 168 3.64 -1.94 -11.84
C ASP A 168 4.93 -1.91 -11.03
N ARG A 169 5.99 -2.56 -11.51
CA ARG A 169 7.26 -2.68 -10.77
C ARG A 169 6.99 -3.13 -9.32
N GLY A 170 7.34 -2.33 -8.31
CA GLY A 170 7.04 -2.61 -6.91
C GLY A 170 5.72 -2.05 -6.36
N TYR A 171 4.89 -1.38 -7.17
CA TYR A 171 3.52 -1.06 -6.81
C TYR A 171 2.65 -2.32 -6.86
N GLY A 172 1.85 -2.51 -5.81
CA GLY A 172 0.98 -3.67 -5.70
C GLY A 172 -0.24 -3.44 -4.83
N ILE A 173 -1.18 -4.38 -4.92
CA ILE A 173 -2.35 -4.51 -4.04
C ILE A 173 -2.02 -5.58 -3.01
N HIS A 174 -2.23 -5.32 -1.72
CA HIS A 174 -1.91 -6.31 -0.68
C HIS A 174 -2.67 -6.06 0.62
N GLY A 175 -2.66 -7.05 1.52
CA GLY A 175 -3.16 -6.89 2.88
C GLY A 175 -2.23 -6.03 3.74
N ALA A 176 -2.78 -5.20 4.62
CA ALA A 176 -2.01 -4.38 5.56
C ALA A 176 -2.40 -4.71 7.00
N TYR A 177 -1.56 -5.47 7.71
CA TYR A 177 -1.82 -5.86 9.11
C TYR A 177 -1.45 -4.77 10.13
N TRP A 178 -0.74 -3.71 9.71
CA TRP A 178 -0.17 -2.68 10.59
C TRP A 178 -1.08 -1.46 10.81
N HIS A 179 -2.21 -1.34 10.10
CA HIS A 179 -3.19 -0.28 10.31
C HIS A 179 -4.61 -0.73 9.95
N ASN A 180 -5.61 -0.01 10.45
CA ASN A 180 -7.03 -0.27 10.13
C ASN A 180 -7.74 0.93 9.46
N ASN A 181 -7.00 1.94 9.00
CA ASN A 181 -7.54 3.20 8.48
C ASN A 181 -7.93 3.13 6.98
N PHE A 182 -8.65 2.08 6.59
CA PHE A 182 -9.13 1.86 5.22
C PHE A 182 -10.21 2.90 4.84
N GLY A 183 -10.24 3.32 3.58
CA GLY A 183 -11.02 4.47 3.11
C GLY A 183 -10.24 5.79 3.18
N ASN A 184 -8.96 5.75 3.57
CA ASN A 184 -8.09 6.92 3.66
C ASN A 184 -6.69 6.58 3.17
N PRO A 185 -5.96 7.48 2.49
CA PRO A 185 -4.57 7.25 2.08
C PRO A 185 -3.67 6.96 3.29
N MET A 186 -2.92 5.85 3.24
CA MET A 186 -2.05 5.37 4.32
C MET A 186 -0.84 4.56 3.84
N SER A 187 -0.49 4.60 2.55
CA SER A 187 0.60 3.80 2.01
C SER A 187 1.74 4.65 1.42
N HIS A 188 2.79 3.96 0.96
CA HIS A 188 3.87 4.54 0.15
C HIS A 188 3.62 4.40 -1.37
N GLY A 189 2.36 4.21 -1.77
CA GLY A 189 1.95 4.09 -3.17
C GLY A 189 1.23 2.79 -3.48
N CYS A 190 1.48 1.71 -2.72
CA CYS A 190 0.69 0.48 -2.82
C CYS A 190 -0.78 0.70 -2.44
N ILE A 191 -1.64 -0.23 -2.83
CA ILE A 191 -3.06 -0.23 -2.48
C ILE A 191 -3.21 -1.21 -1.30
N ASN A 192 -3.37 -0.65 -0.09
CA ASN A 192 -3.53 -1.44 1.11
C ASN A 192 -5.00 -1.84 1.30
N MET A 193 -5.24 -3.09 1.64
CA MET A 193 -6.55 -3.66 1.95
C MET A 193 -6.54 -4.32 3.34
N LYS A 194 -7.72 -4.60 3.91
CA LYS A 194 -7.77 -5.54 5.05
C LYS A 194 -7.20 -6.89 4.60
N PRO A 195 -6.39 -7.58 5.42
CA PRO A 195 -5.79 -8.86 5.04
C PRO A 195 -6.80 -9.90 4.54
N GLU A 196 -7.97 -10.00 5.18
CA GLU A 196 -9.05 -10.89 4.80
C GLU A 196 -9.64 -10.56 3.42
N GLU A 197 -9.86 -9.28 3.10
CA GLU A 197 -10.39 -8.79 1.83
C GLU A 197 -9.33 -8.92 0.71
N ALA A 198 -8.05 -8.67 1.02
CA ALA A 198 -6.94 -8.92 0.10
C ALA A 198 -6.88 -10.39 -0.32
N GLY A 199 -7.13 -11.31 0.61
CA GLY A 199 -7.19 -12.75 0.33
C GLY A 199 -8.29 -13.13 -0.65
N ILE A 200 -9.45 -12.44 -0.60
CA ILE A 200 -10.55 -12.63 -1.55
C ILE A 200 -10.09 -12.21 -2.96
N VAL A 201 -9.57 -10.99 -3.09
CA VAL A 201 -9.10 -10.47 -4.39
C VAL A 201 -7.97 -11.33 -4.95
N PHE A 202 -7.04 -11.75 -4.09
CA PHE A 202 -5.91 -12.60 -4.48
C PHE A 202 -6.35 -13.97 -4.98
N ARG A 203 -7.41 -14.58 -4.44
CA ARG A 203 -7.92 -15.85 -4.98
C ARG A 203 -8.66 -15.66 -6.30
N TRP A 204 -9.39 -14.55 -6.44
CA TRP A 204 -10.20 -14.28 -7.62
C TRP A 204 -9.42 -13.82 -8.85
N ALA A 205 -8.35 -13.03 -8.65
CA ALA A 205 -7.52 -12.51 -9.74
C ALA A 205 -6.37 -13.45 -10.10
N ASP A 206 -6.04 -13.53 -11.38
CA ASP A 206 -4.89 -14.29 -11.89
C ASP A 206 -3.71 -13.38 -12.20
N ILE A 207 -2.52 -13.98 -12.37
CA ILE A 207 -1.43 -13.27 -13.05
C ILE A 207 -1.92 -12.90 -14.44
N GLY A 208 -1.74 -11.63 -14.83
CA GLY A 208 -2.25 -11.07 -16.08
C GLY A 208 -3.58 -10.32 -15.93
N THR A 209 -4.32 -10.46 -14.81
CA THR A 209 -5.53 -9.66 -14.56
C THR A 209 -5.20 -8.16 -14.63
N LYS A 210 -6.03 -7.42 -15.38
CA LYS A 210 -5.88 -5.98 -15.60
C LYS A 210 -6.14 -5.22 -14.30
N VAL A 211 -5.35 -4.19 -14.04
CA VAL A 211 -5.51 -3.25 -12.93
C VAL A 211 -5.62 -1.85 -13.51
N ILE A 212 -6.75 -1.19 -13.24
CA ILE A 212 -7.02 0.18 -13.67
C ILE A 212 -7.06 1.06 -12.43
N VAL A 213 -6.26 2.12 -12.39
CA VAL A 213 -6.23 3.09 -11.29
C VAL A 213 -6.59 4.47 -11.82
N HIS A 214 -7.60 5.10 -11.23
CA HIS A 214 -8.15 6.39 -11.65
C HIS A 214 -8.60 7.25 -10.45
N ILE A 215 -9.01 8.49 -10.69
CA ILE A 215 -9.58 9.43 -9.70
C ILE A 215 -11.02 9.71 -10.09
#